data_AF-A0A1T4KEP6-F1
#
_entry.id   AF-A0A1T4KEP6-F1
#
_cell.length_a   1.000
_cell.length_b   1.000
_cell.length_c   1.000
_cell.angle_alpha   90.00
_cell.angle_beta   90.00
_cell.angle_gamma   90.00
#
_symmetry.space_group_name_H-M   'P 1'
#
loop_
_entity.id
_entity.type
_entity.pdbx_description
1 polymer ?
#
loop_
_entity_poly.entity_id
_entity_poly.type
_entity_poly.pdbx_seq_one_letter_code
_entity_poly.pdbx_strand_id
1 'polypeptide(L)'
;MKKIESLDMEIIDTGETEIVEEYLDFPEEELIEQAHKNLVRIDMNIIEYPIFSKNRKRKINQVVVYYFNKRKDKYIEVKPISGSTIPGEFEERVFLALIKIMKRRNYGREFVVTASEILDNLNLETRSSRAFYRNEIRDSLIKLSETSYTFKNSLYSNELGGLIESAVITNIMNITIITRKTKSHVDFDHFKDRRIKEIYKVSLSDHFYKNIIKKGYLVYNADLLLDINTSTARGIYMMINKWRFNKLYLSQPIVTILKRIPLKHSKSYMTRSVNTLISACEELKKKKLIKDFNIIKKTTWESAEIEFFFEESHNQLKQNNFFQDKNSFKGLAITDVAEDYMDAYAISDEDIEEIINLLPSKAKTLSTIKKTIIDMSTKYKTEDIKKAAHYTKLKKATKVRSYFIKALENSWGEDIELPKKEKKLNLDFSLKQEENISFKHYELFIKLSLEDQSSIENLVYKDYIQQCGGFETSIQKKAFNFGKTSLIDKFLEKNPEFLIKKEPVKPEKIDEKNRTTNLTLLKEYVYEYIDTYAFMLEIPQDTLKGLKIDIMLKLTKSFMNKTLTIESIDEILNSSLKSYKKP
;
A
#
# COMPACT_ATOMS: atom_id res chain seq x y z
N MET A 1 46.31 -46.50 -4.98
CA MET A 1 45.31 -45.47 -5.34
C MET A 1 44.10 -46.15 -5.94
N LYS A 2 42.86 -45.76 -5.58
CA LYS A 2 41.68 -46.18 -6.36
C LYS A 2 41.51 -45.24 -7.56
N LYS A 3 41.08 -45.79 -8.70
CA LYS A 3 40.77 -45.02 -9.91
C LYS A 3 39.53 -44.17 -9.61
N ILE A 4 39.57 -42.88 -9.96
CA ILE A 4 38.37 -42.05 -9.97
C ILE A 4 37.63 -42.35 -11.27
N GLU A 5 36.36 -42.72 -11.17
CA GLU A 5 35.48 -42.86 -12.32
C GLU A 5 35.12 -41.46 -12.84
N SER A 6 35.26 -41.22 -14.13
CA SER A 6 34.85 -39.98 -14.76
C SER A 6 33.34 -39.86 -14.70
N LEU A 7 32.83 -38.70 -14.25
CA LEU A 7 31.46 -38.32 -14.58
C LEU A 7 31.43 -38.03 -16.08
N ASP A 8 30.88 -38.96 -16.85
CA ASP A 8 30.49 -38.69 -18.23
C ASP A 8 29.37 -37.65 -18.20
N MET A 9 29.69 -36.42 -18.61
CA MET A 9 28.69 -35.37 -18.75
C MET A 9 27.84 -35.67 -19.99
N GLU A 10 26.63 -36.20 -19.78
CA GLU A 10 25.64 -36.36 -20.85
C GLU A 10 25.37 -34.99 -21.50
N ILE A 11 25.88 -34.81 -22.72
CA ILE A 11 25.58 -33.64 -23.54
C ILE A 11 24.16 -33.82 -24.07
N ILE A 12 23.18 -33.30 -23.34
CA ILE A 12 21.79 -33.25 -23.77
C ILE A 12 21.70 -32.31 -24.96
N ASP A 13 21.50 -32.86 -26.17
CA ASP A 13 21.14 -32.06 -27.33
C ASP A 13 19.73 -31.50 -27.13
N THR A 14 19.64 -30.20 -26.88
CA THR A 14 18.38 -29.47 -26.71
C THR A 14 17.85 -28.89 -28.02
N GLY A 15 18.52 -29.11 -29.15
CA GLY A 15 18.20 -28.55 -30.46
C GLY A 15 18.73 -27.13 -30.68
N GLU A 16 18.62 -26.67 -31.93
CA GLU A 16 19.10 -25.35 -32.37
C GLU A 16 18.43 -24.18 -31.62
N THR A 17 19.11 -23.03 -31.59
CA THR A 17 18.67 -21.78 -30.92
C THR A 17 18.37 -20.70 -31.95
N GLU A 18 17.20 -20.08 -31.86
CA GLU A 18 16.75 -19.02 -32.79
C GLU A 18 16.78 -17.66 -32.11
N ILE A 19 17.40 -16.65 -32.73
CA ILE A 19 17.43 -15.28 -32.22
C ILE A 19 16.48 -14.40 -33.05
N VAL A 20 15.61 -13.62 -32.38
CA VAL A 20 14.67 -12.69 -33.01
C VAL A 20 14.86 -11.27 -32.46
N GLU A 21 15.00 -10.28 -33.34
CA GLU A 21 15.12 -8.87 -32.95
C GLU A 21 13.81 -8.08 -33.15
N GLU A 22 13.43 -7.23 -32.19
CA GLU A 22 12.32 -6.29 -32.28
C GLU A 22 12.73 -4.86 -31.84
N TYR A 23 12.19 -3.81 -32.48
CA TYR A 23 12.65 -2.41 -32.32
C TYR A 23 11.57 -1.47 -31.77
N LEU A 24 11.75 -1.01 -30.53
CA LEU A 24 10.76 -0.39 -29.65
C LEU A 24 11.18 1.03 -29.15
N ASP A 25 11.72 1.87 -30.04
CA ASP A 25 12.35 3.19 -29.77
C ASP A 25 11.37 4.32 -29.32
N PHE A 26 11.57 4.93 -28.13
CA PHE A 26 10.67 5.93 -27.48
C PHE A 26 11.35 6.84 -26.41
N PRO A 27 10.75 8.03 -26.08
CA PRO A 27 11.06 8.83 -24.88
C PRO A 27 10.41 8.29 -23.57
N GLU A 28 10.71 8.89 -22.42
CA GLU A 28 10.41 8.40 -21.06
C GLU A 28 9.85 9.51 -20.11
N GLU A 29 8.86 9.18 -19.25
CA GLU A 29 8.21 10.05 -18.24
C GLU A 29 7.72 9.25 -16.98
N GLU A 30 7.39 9.92 -15.85
CA GLU A 30 7.57 9.36 -14.47
C GLU A 30 6.44 9.63 -13.39
N LEU A 31 6.37 8.79 -12.31
CA LEU A 31 5.75 8.96 -10.94
C LEU A 31 4.22 8.63 -10.62
N ILE A 32 3.80 8.71 -9.32
CA ILE A 32 2.89 7.79 -8.49
C ILE A 32 2.06 8.56 -7.37
N GLU A 33 0.95 8.19 -6.63
CA GLU A 33 -0.31 7.35 -6.70
C GLU A 33 -1.27 7.61 -5.43
N GLN A 34 -1.96 6.66 -4.71
CA GLN A 34 -2.89 6.85 -3.49
C GLN A 34 -3.84 5.57 -3.17
N ALA A 35 -4.47 5.10 -2.01
CA ALA A 35 -5.35 3.80 -1.91
C ALA A 35 -6.52 3.39 -0.91
N HIS A 36 -7.45 2.48 -1.36
CA HIS A 36 -8.32 1.42 -0.71
C HIS A 36 -8.92 0.39 -1.78
N LYS A 37 -8.80 -0.96 -1.96
CA LYS A 37 -8.34 -2.22 -1.29
C LYS A 37 -8.21 -3.39 -2.35
N ASN A 38 -7.74 -4.60 -1.96
CA ASN A 38 -7.40 -5.82 -2.79
C ASN A 38 -6.19 -5.71 -3.74
N LEU A 39 -5.13 -5.13 -3.21
CA LEU A 39 -4.06 -4.48 -3.97
C LEU A 39 -2.77 -5.30 -4.01
N VAL A 40 -1.96 -5.20 -5.05
CA VAL A 40 -0.58 -5.73 -5.17
C VAL A 40 0.34 -4.72 -5.84
N ARG A 41 1.58 -4.65 -5.34
CA ARG A 41 2.67 -3.92 -5.99
C ARG A 41 3.18 -4.69 -7.20
N ILE A 42 3.33 -4.00 -8.33
CA ILE A 42 3.97 -4.52 -9.53
C ILE A 42 5.16 -3.60 -9.85
N ASP A 43 6.35 -4.18 -9.94
CA ASP A 43 7.59 -3.51 -10.33
C ASP A 43 7.43 -2.80 -11.69
N MET A 44 7.98 -1.59 -11.80
CA MET A 44 7.85 -0.77 -13.01
C MET A 44 8.36 -1.44 -14.29
N ASN A 45 9.45 -2.21 -14.23
CA ASN A 45 10.01 -2.94 -15.37
C ASN A 45 9.05 -4.02 -15.90
N ILE A 46 8.29 -4.68 -15.02
CA ILE A 46 7.27 -5.66 -15.39
C ILE A 46 6.11 -5.00 -16.18
N ILE A 47 5.89 -3.69 -15.98
CA ILE A 47 4.84 -2.90 -16.65
C ILE A 47 5.35 -2.28 -17.96
N GLU A 48 6.60 -1.80 -17.96
CA GLU A 48 7.18 -1.03 -19.06
C GLU A 48 7.80 -1.87 -20.18
N TYR A 49 8.14 -3.12 -19.88
CA TYR A 49 8.91 -4.00 -20.75
C TYR A 49 8.22 -5.37 -20.98
N PRO A 50 8.52 -6.03 -22.11
CA PRO A 50 7.85 -7.27 -22.52
C PRO A 50 8.39 -8.53 -21.82
N ILE A 51 8.37 -8.51 -20.49
CA ILE A 51 8.83 -9.62 -19.64
C ILE A 51 8.02 -10.91 -19.88
N PHE A 52 6.74 -10.76 -20.25
CA PHE A 52 5.85 -11.84 -20.66
C PHE A 52 5.45 -11.67 -22.13
N SER A 53 5.82 -12.62 -22.98
CA SER A 53 5.58 -12.56 -24.42
C SER A 53 4.11 -12.77 -24.77
N LYS A 54 3.54 -11.81 -25.49
CA LYS A 54 2.15 -11.80 -25.96
C LYS A 54 1.94 -12.62 -27.23
N ASN A 55 3.02 -13.13 -27.83
CA ASN A 55 2.95 -14.10 -28.92
C ASN A 55 2.46 -15.47 -28.38
N ARG A 56 1.41 -16.02 -29.00
CA ARG A 56 0.89 -17.36 -28.69
C ARG A 56 1.56 -18.49 -29.50
N LYS A 57 2.41 -18.15 -30.49
CA LYS A 57 3.21 -19.07 -31.29
C LYS A 57 4.71 -18.83 -31.04
N ARG A 58 5.15 -19.07 -29.80
CA ARG A 58 6.55 -19.00 -29.38
C ARG A 58 7.23 -20.31 -29.75
N LYS A 59 8.49 -20.27 -30.19
CA LYS A 59 9.26 -21.50 -30.46
C LYS A 59 10.06 -21.90 -29.22
N ILE A 60 10.44 -23.17 -29.16
CA ILE A 60 11.44 -23.69 -28.22
C ILE A 60 12.81 -23.07 -28.57
N ASN A 61 13.66 -22.81 -27.57
CA ASN A 61 14.98 -22.18 -27.71
C ASN A 61 14.98 -20.82 -28.44
N GLN A 62 13.86 -20.11 -28.48
CA GLN A 62 13.76 -18.81 -29.12
C GLN A 62 14.17 -17.70 -28.17
N VAL A 63 15.34 -17.11 -28.41
CA VAL A 63 15.82 -15.89 -27.76
C VAL A 63 15.20 -14.69 -28.46
N VAL A 64 14.70 -13.71 -27.68
CA VAL A 64 14.11 -12.48 -28.25
C VAL A 64 14.80 -11.26 -27.67
N VAL A 65 15.29 -10.38 -28.55
CA VAL A 65 16.00 -9.14 -28.19
C VAL A 65 15.15 -7.93 -28.56
N TYR A 66 14.73 -7.18 -27.55
CA TYR A 66 13.95 -5.97 -27.67
C TYR A 66 14.85 -4.74 -27.56
N TYR A 67 15.11 -4.07 -28.68
CA TYR A 67 15.94 -2.85 -28.75
C TYR A 67 15.09 -1.59 -28.60
N PHE A 68 15.34 -0.79 -27.56
CA PHE A 68 14.62 0.46 -27.29
C PHE A 68 15.30 1.70 -27.90
N ASN A 69 16.31 1.52 -28.77
CA ASN A 69 16.86 2.58 -29.61
C ASN A 69 17.53 2.03 -30.89
N LYS A 70 17.74 2.90 -31.89
CA LYS A 70 18.46 2.56 -33.14
C LYS A 70 19.93 2.17 -32.95
N ARG A 71 20.57 2.57 -31.85
CA ARG A 71 21.99 2.32 -31.57
C ARG A 71 22.27 0.91 -31.03
N LYS A 72 21.22 0.15 -30.66
CA LYS A 72 21.28 -1.16 -30.02
C LYS A 72 21.96 -1.19 -28.65
N ASP A 73 22.31 -0.05 -28.07
CA ASP A 73 22.91 0.07 -26.74
C ASP A 73 21.86 0.18 -25.62
N LYS A 74 20.56 0.25 -25.93
CA LYS A 74 19.45 0.09 -24.96
C LYS A 74 18.56 -1.09 -25.33
N TYR A 75 18.59 -2.18 -24.56
CA TYR A 75 17.86 -3.41 -24.91
C TYR A 75 17.46 -4.28 -23.71
N ILE A 76 16.56 -5.24 -23.96
CA ILE A 76 16.29 -6.41 -23.12
C ILE A 76 16.32 -7.66 -23.99
N GLU A 77 17.23 -8.57 -23.71
CA GLU A 77 17.24 -9.93 -24.24
C GLU A 77 16.50 -10.87 -23.29
N VAL A 78 15.63 -11.72 -23.82
CA VAL A 78 14.93 -12.78 -23.09
C VAL A 78 15.37 -14.13 -23.64
N LYS A 79 16.11 -14.89 -22.84
CA LYS A 79 16.64 -16.21 -23.18
C LYS A 79 15.93 -17.29 -22.35
N PRO A 80 15.22 -18.26 -22.98
CA PRO A 80 14.56 -19.33 -22.25
C PRO A 80 15.56 -20.33 -21.67
N ILE A 81 15.11 -21.12 -20.69
CA ILE A 81 15.72 -22.41 -20.37
C ILE A 81 15.69 -23.31 -21.62
N SER A 82 16.79 -24.02 -21.87
CA SER A 82 16.94 -24.93 -23.02
C SER A 82 15.84 -26.00 -23.05
N GLY A 83 15.35 -26.34 -24.24
CA GLY A 83 14.21 -27.23 -24.44
C GLY A 83 12.84 -26.59 -24.18
N SER A 84 12.77 -25.29 -23.85
CA SER A 84 11.52 -24.60 -23.50
C SER A 84 11.31 -23.28 -24.27
N THR A 85 10.15 -22.66 -24.04
CA THR A 85 9.77 -21.36 -24.62
C THR A 85 9.84 -20.25 -23.58
N ILE A 86 10.11 -19.01 -24.00
CA ILE A 86 10.05 -17.85 -23.08
C ILE A 86 8.65 -17.71 -22.43
N PRO A 87 8.55 -17.12 -21.21
CA PRO A 87 7.30 -16.91 -20.50
C PRO A 87 6.27 -16.09 -21.30
N GLY A 88 4.98 -16.35 -21.09
CA GLY A 88 3.90 -15.60 -21.73
C GLY A 88 2.62 -15.61 -20.90
N GLU A 89 1.47 -15.65 -21.57
CA GLU A 89 0.15 -15.35 -20.99
C GLU A 89 -0.28 -16.21 -19.78
N PHE A 90 0.21 -17.46 -19.64
CA PHE A 90 -0.08 -18.28 -18.46
C PHE A 90 0.93 -18.05 -17.34
N GLU A 91 2.23 -17.98 -17.68
CA GLU A 91 3.30 -17.66 -16.74
C GLU A 91 3.10 -16.26 -16.10
N GLU A 92 2.55 -15.30 -16.86
CA GLU A 92 2.10 -13.98 -16.39
C GLU A 92 1.01 -14.08 -15.31
N ARG A 93 0.02 -14.97 -15.48
CA ARG A 93 -1.03 -15.21 -14.47
C ARG A 93 -0.46 -15.92 -13.23
N VAL A 94 0.45 -16.87 -13.41
CA VAL A 94 1.15 -17.54 -12.30
C VAL A 94 1.97 -16.53 -11.50
N PHE A 95 2.70 -15.62 -12.17
CA PHE A 95 3.40 -14.51 -11.52
C PHE A 95 2.43 -13.61 -10.71
N LEU A 96 1.32 -13.16 -11.31
CA LEU A 96 0.32 -12.36 -10.58
C LEU A 96 -0.26 -13.08 -9.35
N ALA A 97 -0.52 -14.38 -9.46
CA ALA A 97 -0.96 -15.21 -8.34
C ALA A 97 0.13 -15.35 -7.25
N LEU A 98 1.40 -15.48 -7.64
CA LEU A 98 2.53 -15.51 -6.71
C LEU A 98 2.70 -14.17 -5.98
N ILE A 99 2.60 -13.01 -6.65
CA ILE A 99 2.65 -11.69 -5.99
C ILE A 99 1.44 -11.49 -5.05
N LYS A 100 0.25 -11.96 -5.42
CA LYS A 100 -0.94 -11.98 -4.56
C LYS A 100 -0.74 -12.83 -3.30
N ILE A 101 -0.06 -13.97 -3.39
CA ILE A 101 0.32 -14.78 -2.22
C ILE A 101 1.44 -14.11 -1.43
N MET A 102 2.48 -13.59 -2.08
CA MET A 102 3.61 -12.87 -1.48
C MET A 102 3.10 -11.73 -0.58
N LYS A 103 2.09 -10.96 -1.02
CA LYS A 103 1.44 -9.96 -0.16
C LYS A 103 0.73 -10.56 1.05
N ARG A 104 0.02 -11.69 0.90
CA ARG A 104 -0.57 -12.42 2.04
C ARG A 104 0.49 -12.97 3.01
N ARG A 105 1.75 -13.05 2.57
CA ARG A 105 2.95 -13.33 3.38
C ARG A 105 3.76 -12.03 3.65
N ASN A 106 3.05 -10.90 3.73
CA ASN A 106 3.57 -9.58 4.11
C ASN A 106 4.75 -9.05 3.26
N TYR A 107 4.80 -9.40 1.97
CA TYR A 107 5.93 -9.10 1.08
C TYR A 107 7.30 -9.61 1.57
N GLY A 108 7.31 -10.68 2.37
CA GLY A 108 8.55 -11.33 2.82
C GLY A 108 9.47 -11.73 1.67
N ARG A 109 10.79 -11.65 1.90
CA ARG A 109 11.87 -11.95 0.93
C ARG A 109 11.69 -13.31 0.26
N GLU A 110 11.29 -14.30 1.06
CA GLU A 110 11.00 -15.66 0.64
C GLU A 110 9.67 -16.10 1.23
N PHE A 111 8.92 -16.93 0.51
CA PHE A 111 7.68 -17.53 1.00
C PHE A 111 7.49 -18.93 0.42
N VAL A 112 6.71 -19.76 1.11
CA VAL A 112 6.43 -21.14 0.69
C VAL A 112 4.99 -21.26 0.22
N VAL A 113 4.77 -21.96 -0.90
CA VAL A 113 3.46 -22.19 -1.51
C VAL A 113 3.27 -23.62 -2.00
N THR A 114 2.02 -23.99 -2.23
CA THR A 114 1.65 -25.25 -2.89
C THR A 114 1.08 -24.98 -4.29
N ALA A 115 1.13 -25.97 -5.21
CA ALA A 115 0.47 -25.83 -6.51
C ALA A 115 -1.04 -25.57 -6.39
N SER A 116 -1.70 -26.12 -5.35
CA SER A 116 -3.10 -25.83 -5.05
C SER A 116 -3.29 -24.36 -4.67
N GLU A 117 -2.46 -23.81 -3.79
CA GLU A 117 -2.54 -22.40 -3.37
C GLU A 117 -2.34 -21.43 -4.54
N ILE A 118 -1.48 -21.75 -5.52
CA ILE A 118 -1.34 -20.97 -6.75
C ILE A 118 -2.64 -21.02 -7.58
N LEU A 119 -3.22 -22.21 -7.81
CA LEU A 119 -4.50 -22.38 -8.49
C LEU A 119 -5.66 -21.66 -7.76
N ASP A 120 -5.60 -21.60 -6.43
CA ASP A 120 -6.57 -20.89 -5.57
C ASP A 120 -6.45 -19.37 -5.66
N ASN A 121 -5.31 -18.84 -6.11
CA ASN A 121 -5.12 -17.40 -6.33
C ASN A 121 -5.22 -16.98 -7.82
N LEU A 122 -5.38 -17.91 -8.77
CA LEU A 122 -5.42 -17.67 -10.23
C LEU A 122 -6.77 -17.22 -10.81
N ASN A 123 -7.84 -17.12 -9.99
CA ASN A 123 -9.23 -16.80 -10.39
C ASN A 123 -9.74 -17.68 -11.57
N LEU A 124 -9.63 -19.01 -11.41
CA LEU A 124 -10.12 -20.00 -12.38
C LEU A 124 -11.59 -20.38 -12.11
N GLU A 125 -12.48 -20.04 -13.03
CA GLU A 125 -13.94 -20.24 -12.94
C GLU A 125 -14.38 -21.70 -12.79
N THR A 126 -13.67 -22.65 -13.40
CA THR A 126 -14.10 -24.06 -13.50
C THR A 126 -13.14 -25.05 -12.84
N ARG A 127 -13.68 -26.18 -12.33
CA ARG A 127 -12.89 -27.29 -11.78
C ARG A 127 -12.07 -28.03 -12.85
N SER A 128 -12.53 -28.09 -14.09
CA SER A 128 -11.81 -28.70 -15.22
C SER A 128 -10.56 -27.90 -15.58
N SER A 129 -10.64 -26.57 -15.64
CA SER A 129 -9.46 -25.70 -15.83
C SER A 129 -8.41 -25.92 -14.74
N ARG A 130 -8.82 -26.09 -13.47
CA ARG A 130 -7.89 -26.39 -12.36
C ARG A 130 -7.11 -27.70 -12.57
N ALA A 131 -7.77 -28.74 -13.08
CA ALA A 131 -7.12 -30.03 -13.31
C ALA A 131 -6.08 -29.95 -14.44
N PHE A 132 -6.41 -29.26 -15.54
CA PHE A 132 -5.48 -29.01 -16.65
C PHE A 132 -4.26 -28.20 -16.19
N TYR A 133 -4.48 -27.01 -15.62
CA TYR A 133 -3.39 -26.12 -15.22
C TYR A 133 -2.52 -26.66 -14.07
N ARG A 134 -2.96 -27.70 -13.34
CA ARG A 134 -2.19 -28.28 -12.23
C ARG A 134 -0.83 -28.83 -12.64
N ASN A 135 -0.74 -29.37 -13.85
CA ASN A 135 0.53 -29.87 -14.40
C ASN A 135 1.40 -28.68 -14.84
N GLU A 136 0.80 -27.74 -15.58
CA GLU A 136 1.43 -26.51 -16.08
C GLU A 136 2.06 -25.62 -14.97
N ILE A 137 1.59 -25.70 -13.71
CA ILE A 137 2.17 -24.93 -12.60
C ILE A 137 3.67 -25.19 -12.45
N ARG A 138 4.12 -26.46 -12.49
CA ARG A 138 5.54 -26.79 -12.28
C ARG A 138 6.40 -26.19 -13.38
N ASP A 139 6.00 -26.37 -14.63
CA ASP A 139 6.77 -25.93 -15.79
C ASP A 139 6.73 -24.41 -15.93
N SER A 140 5.64 -23.76 -15.50
CA SER A 140 5.57 -22.29 -15.38
C SER A 140 6.51 -21.74 -14.32
N LEU A 141 6.61 -22.41 -13.16
CA LEU A 141 7.55 -22.05 -12.10
C LEU A 141 9.01 -22.22 -12.56
N ILE A 142 9.33 -23.31 -13.26
CA ILE A 142 10.66 -23.53 -13.87
C ILE A 142 10.98 -22.41 -14.87
N LYS A 143 10.08 -22.10 -15.83
CA LYS A 143 10.25 -21.00 -16.78
C LYS A 143 10.46 -19.64 -16.08
N LEU A 144 9.70 -19.34 -15.02
CA LEU A 144 9.83 -18.10 -14.24
C LEU A 144 11.17 -18.00 -13.49
N SER A 145 11.76 -19.14 -13.11
CA SER A 145 13.02 -19.21 -12.36
C SER A 145 14.27 -19.29 -13.25
N GLU A 146 14.17 -19.89 -14.44
CA GLU A 146 15.31 -20.25 -15.28
C GLU A 146 15.34 -19.54 -16.64
N THR A 147 14.33 -18.71 -16.97
CA THR A 147 14.45 -17.73 -18.06
C THR A 147 15.38 -16.60 -17.64
N SER A 148 16.45 -16.39 -18.41
CA SER A 148 17.41 -15.31 -18.20
C SER A 148 16.99 -14.06 -18.97
N TYR A 149 17.05 -12.92 -18.31
CA TYR A 149 16.79 -11.60 -18.85
C TYR A 149 18.07 -10.76 -18.77
N THR A 150 18.60 -10.32 -19.92
CA THR A 150 19.75 -9.42 -19.99
C THR A 150 19.26 -8.01 -20.29
N PHE A 151 19.29 -7.14 -19.28
CA PHE A 151 18.96 -5.72 -19.39
C PHE A 151 20.24 -4.91 -19.64
N LYS A 152 20.21 -3.98 -20.59
CA LYS A 152 21.31 -3.02 -20.83
C LYS A 152 20.72 -1.63 -21.05
N ASN A 153 21.15 -0.66 -20.21
CA ASN A 153 20.59 0.70 -20.16
C ASN A 153 19.06 0.75 -19.97
N SER A 154 18.47 -0.31 -19.38
CA SER A 154 17.02 -0.58 -19.43
C SER A 154 16.42 -1.16 -18.15
N LEU A 155 17.20 -1.50 -17.12
CA LEU A 155 16.65 -1.94 -15.84
C LEU A 155 16.52 -0.74 -14.89
N TYR A 156 15.30 -0.32 -14.59
CA TYR A 156 15.05 0.70 -13.58
C TYR A 156 15.38 0.16 -12.19
N SER A 157 16.20 0.92 -11.46
CA SER A 157 16.55 0.70 -10.05
C SER A 157 16.11 1.90 -9.22
N ASN A 158 15.16 1.69 -8.33
CA ASN A 158 14.75 2.74 -7.39
C ASN A 158 15.86 3.10 -6.39
N GLU A 159 16.88 2.25 -6.23
CA GLU A 159 18.05 2.54 -5.39
C GLU A 159 19.01 3.54 -6.05
N LEU A 160 18.99 3.65 -7.38
CA LEU A 160 19.76 4.63 -8.15
C LEU A 160 18.90 5.83 -8.58
N GLY A 161 17.58 5.76 -8.38
CA GLY A 161 16.63 6.75 -8.90
C GLY A 161 16.54 6.79 -10.44
N GLY A 162 16.91 5.70 -11.13
CA GLY A 162 17.05 5.71 -12.59
C GLY A 162 17.40 4.34 -13.19
N LEU A 163 17.82 4.34 -14.45
CA LEU A 163 18.19 3.14 -15.20
C LEU A 163 19.63 2.70 -14.87
N ILE A 164 19.86 1.39 -14.75
CA ILE A 164 21.20 0.83 -14.61
C ILE A 164 21.92 0.87 -15.96
N GLU A 165 23.09 1.51 -15.99
CA GLU A 165 23.91 1.63 -17.21
C GLU A 165 24.66 0.35 -17.58
N SER A 166 25.03 -0.49 -16.61
CA SER A 166 25.69 -1.77 -16.86
C SER A 166 24.75 -2.79 -17.51
N ALA A 167 25.30 -3.87 -18.04
CA ALA A 167 24.49 -5.03 -18.40
C ALA A 167 24.16 -5.82 -17.11
N VAL A 168 22.87 -6.07 -16.87
CA VAL A 168 22.39 -6.88 -15.74
C VAL A 168 21.74 -8.14 -16.30
N ILE A 169 22.30 -9.29 -15.96
CA ILE A 169 21.76 -10.61 -16.31
C ILE A 169 21.05 -11.15 -15.07
N THR A 170 19.75 -11.41 -15.15
CA THR A 170 18.94 -11.85 -14.00
C THR A 170 17.69 -12.62 -14.42
N ASN A 171 17.13 -13.42 -13.53
CA ASN A 171 15.79 -14.00 -13.63
C ASN A 171 14.77 -13.11 -12.89
N ILE A 172 13.46 -13.38 -13.02
CA ILE A 172 12.42 -12.62 -12.31
C ILE A 172 12.31 -13.08 -10.84
N MET A 173 12.34 -14.40 -10.66
CA MET A 173 12.11 -15.09 -9.40
C MET A 173 13.14 -16.20 -9.21
N ASN A 174 13.35 -16.64 -7.97
CA ASN A 174 14.08 -17.88 -7.68
C ASN A 174 13.12 -18.86 -7.01
N ILE A 175 13.05 -20.09 -7.51
CA ILE A 175 12.09 -21.11 -7.06
C ILE A 175 12.82 -22.41 -6.71
N THR A 176 12.75 -22.83 -5.45
CA THR A 176 13.26 -24.14 -4.99
C THR A 176 12.11 -25.14 -4.88
N ILE A 177 12.17 -26.22 -5.66
CA ILE A 177 11.20 -27.32 -5.59
C ILE A 177 11.59 -28.29 -4.47
N ILE A 178 10.79 -28.33 -3.41
CA ILE A 178 11.01 -29.22 -2.26
C ILE A 178 10.03 -30.39 -2.39
N THR A 179 10.55 -31.60 -2.67
CA THR A 179 9.75 -32.82 -2.84
C THR A 179 9.80 -33.68 -1.58
N ARG A 180 8.71 -34.35 -1.19
CA ARG A 180 8.55 -35.12 0.06
C ARG A 180 9.48 -36.35 0.24
N LYS A 181 10.57 -36.46 -0.53
CA LYS A 181 11.65 -37.44 -0.41
C LYS A 181 12.97 -36.85 0.13
N THR A 182 13.20 -35.54 0.02
CA THR A 182 14.35 -34.83 0.62
C THR A 182 14.41 -35.06 2.15
N LYS A 183 15.57 -34.86 2.80
CA LYS A 183 15.69 -35.12 4.26
C LYS A 183 15.13 -34.01 5.18
N SER A 184 14.72 -32.85 4.64
CA SER A 184 14.38 -31.62 5.39
C SER A 184 12.88 -31.30 5.44
N HIS A 185 12.00 -32.29 5.62
CA HIS A 185 10.54 -32.06 5.66
C HIS A 185 9.96 -31.83 7.05
N VAL A 186 10.76 -32.02 8.09
CA VAL A 186 10.32 -31.91 9.49
C VAL A 186 9.79 -30.50 9.78
N ASP A 187 10.34 -29.50 9.09
CA ASP A 187 10.09 -28.06 9.31
C ASP A 187 8.92 -27.50 8.46
N PHE A 188 8.29 -28.31 7.60
CA PHE A 188 7.26 -27.85 6.65
C PHE A 188 5.87 -28.45 6.91
N ASP A 189 5.07 -27.69 7.66
CA ASP A 189 3.67 -27.97 8.00
C ASP A 189 2.78 -28.39 6.81
N HIS A 190 3.08 -27.92 5.60
CA HIS A 190 2.35 -28.29 4.38
C HIS A 190 2.42 -29.79 4.04
N PHE A 191 3.43 -30.53 4.49
CA PHE A 191 3.49 -31.99 4.28
C PHE A 191 2.65 -32.82 5.28
N LYS A 192 1.97 -32.17 6.25
CA LYS A 192 0.95 -32.84 7.09
C LYS A 192 -0.18 -33.43 6.23
N ASP A 193 -0.55 -32.80 5.11
CA ASP A 193 -1.41 -33.41 4.10
C ASP A 193 -0.60 -34.36 3.21
N ARG A 194 -0.80 -35.67 3.40
CA ARG A 194 -0.13 -36.75 2.63
C ARG A 194 -0.40 -36.71 1.12
N ARG A 195 -1.37 -35.91 0.64
CA ARG A 195 -1.64 -35.67 -0.80
C ARG A 195 -0.67 -34.67 -1.43
N ILE A 196 -0.03 -33.82 -0.61
CA ILE A 196 1.00 -32.89 -1.07
C ILE A 196 2.31 -33.68 -1.27
N LYS A 197 2.77 -33.71 -2.52
CA LYS A 197 4.02 -34.37 -2.94
C LYS A 197 5.19 -33.39 -2.97
N GLU A 198 4.91 -32.13 -3.28
CA GLU A 198 5.90 -31.07 -3.54
C GLU A 198 5.36 -29.73 -3.05
N ILE A 199 6.27 -28.88 -2.56
CA ILE A 199 6.03 -27.47 -2.21
C ILE A 199 7.12 -26.62 -2.86
N TYR A 200 6.85 -25.33 -3.03
CA TYR A 200 7.74 -24.40 -3.71
C TYR A 200 8.15 -23.29 -2.74
N LYS A 201 9.45 -23.15 -2.48
CA LYS A 201 10.01 -21.95 -1.85
C LYS A 201 10.24 -20.93 -2.97
N VAL A 202 9.72 -19.72 -2.82
CA VAL A 202 9.66 -18.70 -3.87
C VAL A 202 10.21 -17.38 -3.32
N SER A 203 11.07 -16.72 -4.10
CA SER A 203 11.52 -15.36 -3.84
C SER A 203 11.57 -14.55 -5.14
N LEU A 204 11.54 -13.23 -5.05
CA LEU A 204 11.84 -12.33 -6.18
C LEU A 204 13.36 -12.12 -6.29
N SER A 205 13.89 -11.96 -7.49
CA SER A 205 15.29 -11.59 -7.67
C SER A 205 15.55 -10.14 -7.21
N ASP A 206 16.78 -9.83 -6.79
CA ASP A 206 17.04 -8.68 -5.90
C ASP A 206 16.53 -7.34 -6.42
N HIS A 207 16.75 -7.04 -7.71
CA HIS A 207 16.28 -5.79 -8.31
C HIS A 207 14.75 -5.63 -8.24
N PHE A 208 14.00 -6.64 -8.67
CA PHE A 208 12.53 -6.64 -8.65
C PHE A 208 11.97 -6.56 -7.21
N TYR A 209 12.60 -7.26 -6.27
CA TYR A 209 12.21 -7.20 -4.86
C TYR A 209 12.47 -5.81 -4.26
N LYS A 210 13.68 -5.27 -4.45
CA LYS A 210 14.07 -3.94 -3.95
C LYS A 210 13.15 -2.85 -4.49
N ASN A 211 12.80 -2.90 -5.77
CA ASN A 211 11.83 -1.99 -6.38
C ASN A 211 10.41 -2.13 -5.81
N ILE A 212 9.94 -3.35 -5.52
CA ILE A 212 8.65 -3.61 -4.86
C ILE A 212 8.65 -3.20 -3.38
N ILE A 213 9.79 -3.23 -2.68
CA ILE A 213 9.87 -2.77 -1.29
C ILE A 213 10.01 -1.23 -1.21
N LYS A 214 10.84 -0.63 -2.08
CA LYS A 214 11.06 0.81 -2.22
C LYS A 214 10.04 1.43 -3.19
N LYS A 215 10.24 2.64 -3.72
CA LYS A 215 9.25 3.37 -4.55
C LYS A 215 9.26 2.98 -6.05
N GLY A 216 9.70 1.76 -6.40
CA GLY A 216 9.87 1.29 -7.78
C GLY A 216 8.69 0.50 -8.36
N TYR A 217 7.47 0.76 -7.88
CA TYR A 217 6.26 0.02 -8.24
C TYR A 217 5.08 0.93 -8.54
N LEU A 218 4.07 0.36 -9.20
CA LEU A 218 2.69 0.84 -9.23
C LEU A 218 1.78 -0.21 -8.59
N VAL A 219 0.66 0.20 -8.03
CA VAL A 219 -0.24 -0.71 -7.32
C VAL A 219 -1.51 -0.96 -8.13
N TYR A 220 -1.87 -2.24 -8.26
CA TYR A 220 -3.04 -2.70 -8.99
C TYR A 220 -3.87 -3.65 -8.14
N ASN A 221 -5.15 -3.82 -8.47
CA ASN A 221 -5.92 -4.91 -7.88
C ASN A 221 -5.60 -6.23 -8.60
N ALA A 222 -5.14 -7.24 -7.84
CA ALA A 222 -4.67 -8.51 -8.41
C ALA A 222 -5.80 -9.34 -9.02
N ASP A 223 -6.97 -9.33 -8.39
CA ASP A 223 -8.17 -10.00 -8.88
C ASP A 223 -8.62 -9.36 -10.19
N LEU A 224 -8.75 -8.03 -10.20
CA LEU A 224 -9.09 -7.24 -11.38
C LEU A 224 -8.15 -7.54 -12.57
N LEU A 225 -6.84 -7.66 -12.32
CA LEU A 225 -5.90 -8.06 -13.37
C LEU A 225 -6.15 -9.50 -13.84
N LEU A 226 -6.25 -10.48 -12.95
CA LEU A 226 -6.49 -11.88 -13.31
C LEU A 226 -7.83 -12.11 -14.02
N ASP A 227 -8.82 -11.28 -13.71
CA ASP A 227 -10.16 -11.26 -14.31
C ASP A 227 -10.18 -10.59 -15.69
N ILE A 228 -9.15 -9.81 -16.08
CA ILE A 228 -8.95 -9.40 -17.48
C ILE A 228 -8.45 -10.61 -18.25
N ASN A 229 -9.22 -11.03 -19.26
CA ASN A 229 -9.03 -12.26 -20.00
C ASN A 229 -7.68 -12.27 -20.73
N THR A 230 -7.40 -11.20 -21.49
CA THR A 230 -6.25 -11.16 -22.38
C THR A 230 -5.02 -10.49 -21.76
N SER A 231 -3.86 -11.12 -21.92
CA SER A 231 -2.53 -10.57 -21.61
C SER A 231 -2.25 -9.24 -22.30
N THR A 232 -2.85 -9.01 -23.47
CA THR A 232 -2.83 -7.72 -24.17
C THR A 232 -3.63 -6.66 -23.41
N ALA A 233 -4.88 -6.93 -23.02
CA ALA A 233 -5.70 -5.98 -22.26
C ALA A 233 -5.10 -5.67 -20.88
N ARG A 234 -4.53 -6.66 -20.18
CA ARG A 234 -3.75 -6.44 -18.94
C ARG A 234 -2.58 -5.47 -19.17
N GLY A 235 -1.80 -5.70 -20.23
CA GLY A 235 -0.70 -4.82 -20.63
C GLY A 235 -1.15 -3.38 -20.91
N ILE A 236 -2.20 -3.22 -21.73
CA ILE A 236 -2.79 -1.90 -22.03
C ILE A 236 -3.21 -1.21 -20.73
N TYR A 237 -3.99 -1.89 -19.90
CA TYR A 237 -4.56 -1.32 -18.68
C TYR A 237 -3.50 -0.81 -17.69
N MET A 238 -2.43 -1.59 -17.44
CA MET A 238 -1.34 -1.14 -16.57
C MET A 238 -0.58 0.04 -17.21
N MET A 239 -0.25 -0.07 -18.50
CA MET A 239 0.55 0.93 -19.23
C MET A 239 -0.17 2.29 -19.34
N ILE A 240 -1.47 2.33 -19.70
CA ILE A 240 -2.21 3.58 -19.79
C ILE A 240 -2.46 4.22 -18.41
N ASN A 241 -2.59 3.41 -17.35
CA ASN A 241 -2.69 3.94 -15.99
C ASN A 241 -1.35 4.46 -15.44
N LYS A 242 -0.19 3.96 -15.92
CA LYS A 242 1.10 4.65 -15.74
C LYS A 242 1.07 6.01 -16.46
N TRP A 243 0.98 6.00 -17.80
CA TRP A 243 1.21 7.18 -18.64
C TRP A 243 0.22 8.34 -18.43
N ARG A 244 -1.07 8.06 -18.19
CA ARG A 244 -2.03 9.15 -17.94
C ARG A 244 -1.80 9.85 -16.60
N PHE A 245 -1.04 9.24 -15.68
CA PHE A 245 -1.01 9.59 -14.27
C PHE A 245 -2.42 9.68 -13.65
N ASN A 246 -2.96 10.89 -13.46
CA ASN A 246 -4.32 11.18 -13.01
C ASN A 246 -5.14 11.97 -14.06
N LYS A 247 -4.66 12.11 -15.30
CA LYS A 247 -5.40 12.76 -16.39
C LYS A 247 -6.60 11.89 -16.79
N LEU A 248 -7.72 12.54 -17.11
CA LEU A 248 -8.94 11.90 -17.64
C LEU A 248 -8.87 11.60 -19.14
N TYR A 249 -7.78 11.98 -19.80
CA TYR A 249 -7.57 11.86 -21.23
C TYR A 249 -6.09 11.51 -21.51
N LEU A 250 -5.87 10.63 -22.49
CA LEU A 250 -4.56 10.24 -22.99
C LEU A 250 -4.68 9.92 -24.50
N SER A 251 -4.12 10.76 -25.38
CA SER A 251 -3.82 10.35 -26.76
C SER A 251 -2.41 9.77 -26.85
N GLN A 252 -2.25 8.73 -27.67
CA GLN A 252 -0.96 8.16 -28.06
C GLN A 252 -1.00 7.68 -29.52
N PRO A 253 0.12 7.73 -30.27
CA PRO A 253 0.22 7.04 -31.55
C PRO A 253 -0.01 5.54 -31.37
N ILE A 254 -0.79 4.92 -32.25
CA ILE A 254 -1.08 3.47 -32.20
C ILE A 254 0.21 2.64 -32.23
N VAL A 255 1.20 3.06 -33.03
CA VAL A 255 2.51 2.40 -33.12
C VAL A 255 3.24 2.37 -31.76
N THR A 256 3.04 3.37 -30.91
CA THR A 256 3.58 3.41 -29.53
C THR A 256 2.99 2.30 -28.67
N ILE A 257 1.66 2.15 -28.70
CA ILE A 257 0.94 1.09 -27.98
C ILE A 257 1.35 -0.29 -28.48
N LEU A 258 1.37 -0.50 -29.80
CA LEU A 258 1.69 -1.82 -30.39
C LEU A 258 3.10 -2.27 -30.03
N LYS A 259 4.09 -1.38 -30.08
CA LYS A 259 5.49 -1.70 -29.74
C LYS A 259 5.69 -2.02 -28.26
N ARG A 260 5.09 -1.26 -27.34
CA ARG A 260 5.26 -1.49 -25.89
C ARG A 260 4.61 -2.79 -25.39
N ILE A 261 3.67 -3.37 -26.15
CA ILE A 261 2.96 -4.63 -25.83
C ILE A 261 3.32 -5.72 -26.87
N PRO A 262 4.59 -5.80 -27.31
CA PRO A 262 5.07 -6.19 -28.64
C PRO A 262 4.07 -6.98 -29.50
N LEU A 263 3.22 -6.22 -30.17
CA LEU A 263 2.36 -6.67 -31.25
C LEU A 263 3.05 -6.36 -32.59
N LYS A 264 2.90 -7.29 -33.55
CA LYS A 264 3.54 -7.18 -34.86
C LYS A 264 3.06 -5.93 -35.61
N HIS A 265 3.94 -4.95 -35.76
CA HIS A 265 3.62 -3.63 -36.31
C HIS A 265 4.23 -3.39 -37.71
N SER A 266 4.74 -4.44 -38.38
CA SER A 266 5.10 -4.37 -39.80
C SER A 266 3.86 -4.30 -40.69
N LYS A 267 4.00 -3.71 -41.89
CA LYS A 267 2.87 -3.31 -42.75
C LYS A 267 1.84 -4.42 -43.04
N SER A 268 2.28 -5.67 -43.19
CA SER A 268 1.42 -6.83 -43.45
C SER A 268 0.65 -7.34 -42.21
N TYR A 269 1.09 -7.00 -41.00
CA TYR A 269 0.44 -7.41 -39.73
C TYR A 269 -0.29 -6.25 -39.03
N MET A 270 0.02 -5.01 -39.38
CA MET A 270 -0.48 -3.79 -38.72
C MET A 270 -1.99 -3.83 -38.46
N THR A 271 -2.83 -4.01 -39.48
CA THR A 271 -4.30 -4.07 -39.32
C THR A 271 -4.75 -5.16 -38.35
N ARG A 272 -4.07 -6.32 -38.31
CA ARG A 272 -4.41 -7.43 -37.40
C ARG A 272 -4.05 -7.09 -35.95
N SER A 273 -2.91 -6.45 -35.75
CA SER A 273 -2.47 -5.96 -34.43
C SER A 273 -3.34 -4.81 -33.93
N VAL A 274 -3.79 -3.90 -34.81
CA VAL A 274 -4.78 -2.87 -34.48
C VAL A 274 -6.13 -3.47 -34.11
N ASN A 275 -6.64 -4.47 -34.84
CA ASN A 275 -7.87 -5.17 -34.45
C ASN A 275 -7.74 -5.91 -33.10
N THR A 276 -6.54 -6.40 -32.78
CA THR A 276 -6.21 -7.00 -31.48
C THR A 276 -6.22 -5.94 -30.36
N LEU A 277 -5.64 -4.77 -30.61
CA LEU A 277 -5.69 -3.60 -29.72
C LEU A 277 -7.13 -3.14 -29.48
N ILE A 278 -7.94 -2.97 -30.54
CA ILE A 278 -9.36 -2.60 -30.46
C ILE A 278 -10.15 -3.60 -29.60
N SER A 279 -9.95 -4.90 -29.83
CA SER A 279 -10.64 -5.96 -29.07
C SER A 279 -10.27 -5.94 -27.58
N ALA A 280 -9.03 -5.58 -27.25
CA ALA A 280 -8.57 -5.43 -25.89
C ALA A 280 -9.10 -4.13 -25.23
N CYS A 281 -9.15 -3.01 -25.95
CA CYS A 281 -9.77 -1.77 -25.46
C CYS A 281 -11.28 -1.92 -25.23
N GLU A 282 -11.98 -2.64 -26.10
CA GLU A 282 -13.37 -3.06 -25.92
C GLU A 282 -13.56 -3.93 -24.66
N GLU A 283 -12.60 -4.80 -24.33
CA GLU A 283 -12.61 -5.58 -23.08
C GLU A 283 -12.53 -4.65 -21.85
N LEU A 284 -11.62 -3.68 -21.87
CA LEU A 284 -11.44 -2.70 -20.79
C LEU A 284 -12.66 -1.78 -20.63
N LYS A 285 -13.28 -1.34 -21.75
CA LYS A 285 -14.51 -0.55 -21.75
C LYS A 285 -15.68 -1.33 -21.13
N LYS A 286 -15.88 -2.59 -21.54
CA LYS A 286 -16.94 -3.47 -20.99
C LYS A 286 -16.74 -3.75 -19.50
N LYS A 287 -15.49 -3.87 -19.04
CA LYS A 287 -15.14 -4.02 -17.61
C LYS A 287 -15.11 -2.69 -16.83
N LYS A 288 -15.45 -1.55 -17.45
CA LYS A 288 -15.40 -0.20 -16.85
C LYS A 288 -14.03 0.16 -16.26
N LEU A 289 -12.97 -0.25 -16.96
CA LEU A 289 -11.57 0.03 -16.64
C LEU A 289 -11.02 1.24 -17.43
N ILE A 290 -11.74 1.61 -18.48
CA ILE A 290 -11.72 2.91 -19.15
C ILE A 290 -13.17 3.35 -19.34
N LYS A 291 -13.41 4.65 -19.54
CA LYS A 291 -14.74 5.17 -19.92
C LYS A 291 -15.05 4.81 -21.37
N ASP A 292 -14.13 5.18 -22.25
CA ASP A 292 -14.21 4.92 -23.69
C ASP A 292 -12.83 5.02 -24.35
N PHE A 293 -12.73 4.68 -25.63
CA PHE A 293 -11.58 4.96 -26.47
C PHE A 293 -12.03 5.36 -27.89
N ASN A 294 -11.22 6.16 -28.58
CA ASN A 294 -11.44 6.55 -29.97
C ASN A 294 -10.17 6.34 -30.79
N ILE A 295 -10.28 6.19 -32.11
CA ILE A 295 -9.15 6.01 -33.02
C ILE A 295 -9.21 7.04 -34.14
N ILE A 296 -8.27 7.98 -34.12
CA ILE A 296 -8.12 9.03 -35.13
C ILE A 296 -7.14 8.53 -36.21
N LYS A 297 -7.68 7.95 -37.28
CA LYS A 297 -6.92 7.52 -38.46
C LYS A 297 -7.00 8.58 -39.56
N LYS A 298 -5.94 9.39 -39.70
CA LYS A 298 -5.83 10.44 -40.74
C LYS A 298 -5.64 9.85 -42.15
N THR A 299 -4.68 8.94 -42.33
CA THR A 299 -4.38 8.30 -43.62
C THR A 299 -3.99 6.83 -43.45
N THR A 300 -2.83 6.56 -42.82
CA THR A 300 -2.33 5.20 -42.58
C THR A 300 -2.56 4.78 -41.13
N TRP A 301 -2.33 3.50 -40.82
CA TRP A 301 -2.26 3.02 -39.43
C TRP A 301 -0.96 3.46 -38.72
N GLU A 302 0.08 3.83 -39.47
CA GLU A 302 1.35 4.32 -38.93
C GLU A 302 1.21 5.75 -38.39
N SER A 303 0.32 6.55 -38.99
CA SER A 303 -0.03 7.92 -38.56
C SER A 303 -1.36 8.00 -37.78
N ALA A 304 -1.84 6.88 -37.22
CA ALA A 304 -3.08 6.83 -36.46
C ALA A 304 -2.84 7.00 -34.96
N GLU A 305 -3.70 7.77 -34.31
CA GLU A 305 -3.70 8.00 -32.87
C GLU A 305 -4.85 7.22 -32.22
N ILE A 306 -4.66 6.81 -30.96
CA ILE A 306 -5.71 6.25 -30.11
C ILE A 306 -5.84 7.13 -28.86
N GLU A 307 -7.07 7.57 -28.63
CA GLU A 307 -7.48 8.37 -27.47
C GLU A 307 -8.11 7.44 -26.43
N PHE A 308 -7.73 7.59 -25.17
CA PHE A 308 -8.35 6.91 -24.03
C PHE A 308 -9.03 7.94 -23.13
N PHE A 309 -10.30 7.69 -22.80
CA PHE A 309 -11.11 8.54 -21.94
C PHE A 309 -11.37 7.84 -20.60
N PHE A 310 -11.33 8.60 -19.51
CA PHE A 310 -11.57 8.12 -18.16
C PHE A 310 -12.55 9.05 -17.44
N GLU A 311 -13.12 8.56 -16.34
CA GLU A 311 -13.93 9.35 -15.41
C GLU A 311 -13.17 9.52 -14.09
N GLU A 312 -13.55 10.51 -13.28
CA GLU A 312 -12.97 10.69 -11.94
C GLU A 312 -13.17 9.46 -11.04
N SER A 313 -14.15 8.60 -11.31
CA SER A 313 -14.28 7.27 -10.68
C SER A 313 -13.02 6.41 -10.82
N HIS A 314 -12.28 6.52 -11.93
CA HIS A 314 -11.03 5.80 -12.19
C HIS A 314 -9.84 6.46 -11.48
N ASN A 315 -9.86 7.79 -11.32
CA ASN A 315 -8.89 8.53 -10.52
C ASN A 315 -9.09 8.26 -9.03
N GLN A 316 -10.34 8.27 -8.56
CA GLN A 316 -10.71 7.86 -7.22
C GLN A 316 -10.35 6.40 -7.00
N LEU A 317 -10.54 5.49 -7.98
CA LEU A 317 -10.09 4.09 -7.88
C LEU A 317 -8.55 3.98 -7.85
N LYS A 318 -7.81 4.79 -8.61
CA LYS A 318 -6.33 4.79 -8.60
C LYS A 318 -5.73 5.47 -7.36
N GLN A 319 -6.36 6.53 -6.85
CA GLN A 319 -6.16 7.06 -5.50
C GLN A 319 -6.81 6.16 -4.43
N ASN A 320 -7.42 5.06 -4.89
CA ASN A 320 -7.79 3.89 -4.15
C ASN A 320 -6.88 2.64 -4.49
N ASN A 321 -5.63 2.82 -5.05
CA ASN A 321 -4.54 1.80 -5.24
C ASN A 321 -3.22 1.76 -4.34
N PHE A 322 -2.46 2.83 -3.99
CA PHE A 322 -1.23 2.83 -3.11
C PHE A 322 -1.28 3.17 -1.56
N PHE A 323 -2.26 3.87 -0.93
CA PHE A 323 -2.39 4.20 0.53
C PHE A 323 -2.72 3.00 1.40
N GLN A 324 -3.79 2.24 1.18
CA GLN A 324 -3.98 1.01 1.94
C GLN A 324 -2.78 0.09 1.81
N ASP A 325 -2.12 0.03 0.65
CA ASP A 325 -0.87 -0.69 0.55
C ASP A 325 0.21 -0.05 1.46
N LYS A 326 0.40 1.28 1.44
CA LYS A 326 1.23 2.05 2.38
C LYS A 326 0.89 1.81 3.85
N ASN A 327 -0.39 1.77 4.23
CA ASN A 327 -0.88 1.67 5.61
C ASN A 327 -0.81 0.22 6.12
N SER A 328 -1.10 -0.76 5.27
CA SER A 328 -0.79 -2.18 5.55
C SER A 328 0.71 -2.41 5.67
N PHE A 329 1.53 -1.70 4.88
CA PHE A 329 2.99 -1.83 4.88
C PHE A 329 3.68 -1.05 6.00
N LYS A 330 3.12 0.07 6.49
CA LYS A 330 3.62 0.78 7.68
C LYS A 330 3.46 -0.05 8.97
N GLY A 331 2.62 -1.09 8.97
CA GLY A 331 2.57 -2.09 10.04
C GLY A 331 3.69 -3.15 9.97
N LEU A 332 4.58 -3.09 8.98
CA LEU A 332 5.69 -4.03 8.81
C LEU A 332 7.01 -3.36 9.17
N ALA A 333 7.41 -3.50 10.43
CA ALA A 333 8.81 -3.41 10.80
C ALA A 333 9.55 -4.56 10.08
N ILE A 334 10.30 -4.21 9.03
CA ILE A 334 11.20 -5.16 8.36
C ILE A 334 12.40 -5.35 9.29
N THR A 335 12.41 -6.45 10.03
CA THR A 335 13.59 -6.88 10.79
C THR A 335 14.75 -7.14 9.83
N ASP A 336 15.90 -6.55 10.14
CA ASP A 336 17.22 -6.89 9.60
C ASP A 336 17.49 -6.66 8.10
N VAL A 337 17.35 -5.41 7.61
CA VAL A 337 18.43 -4.74 6.84
C VAL A 337 18.40 -3.22 7.10
N ALA A 338 19.51 -2.67 7.60
CA ALA A 338 19.96 -1.27 7.64
C ALA A 338 18.92 -0.13 7.51
N GLU A 339 18.81 0.67 8.57
CA GLU A 339 18.11 1.96 8.57
C GLU A 339 18.79 2.98 7.64
N ASP A 340 18.12 3.39 6.56
CA ASP A 340 18.20 4.78 6.10
C ASP A 340 16.93 5.17 5.33
N TYR A 341 15.79 5.07 6.03
CA TYR A 341 14.55 5.66 5.55
C TYR A 341 14.62 7.19 5.68
N MET A 342 14.96 7.87 4.58
CA MET A 342 14.49 9.23 4.32
C MET A 342 12.96 9.21 4.13
N ASP A 343 12.21 8.90 5.20
CA ASP A 343 10.89 9.50 5.38
C ASP A 343 11.14 11.01 5.53
N ALA A 344 10.44 11.81 4.72
CA ALA A 344 10.46 13.26 4.89
C ALA A 344 9.70 13.60 6.17
N TYR A 345 10.40 13.53 7.30
CA TYR A 345 9.90 13.95 8.59
C TYR A 345 9.46 15.40 8.46
N ALA A 346 8.15 15.65 8.59
CA ALA A 346 7.67 17.00 8.81
C ALA A 346 8.23 17.43 10.17
N ILE A 347 9.32 18.20 10.14
CA ILE A 347 10.06 18.59 11.33
C ILE A 347 9.10 19.25 12.31
N SER A 348 9.07 18.76 13.55
CA SER A 348 8.08 19.20 14.53
C SER A 348 8.28 20.68 14.86
N ASP A 349 7.21 21.38 15.23
CA ASP A 349 7.35 22.76 15.71
C ASP A 349 8.28 22.85 16.94
N GLU A 350 8.31 21.79 17.76
CA GLU A 350 9.22 21.62 18.90
C GLU A 350 10.70 21.51 18.46
N ASP A 351 11.01 20.72 17.42
CA ASP A 351 12.35 20.63 16.83
C ASP A 351 12.79 21.95 16.20
N ILE A 352 11.88 22.64 15.51
CA ILE A 352 12.12 23.98 14.94
C ILE A 352 12.49 24.94 16.08
N GLU A 353 11.75 24.94 17.20
CA GLU A 353 12.05 25.79 18.34
C GLU A 353 13.37 25.39 19.03
N GLU A 354 13.69 24.11 19.17
CA GLU A 354 14.98 23.67 19.71
C GLU A 354 16.16 24.13 18.83
N ILE A 355 16.05 24.03 17.51
CA ILE A 355 17.06 24.54 16.57
C ILE A 355 17.16 26.08 16.66
N ILE A 356 16.05 26.80 16.78
CA ILE A 356 16.04 28.26 16.99
C ILE A 356 16.68 28.66 18.34
N ASN A 357 16.63 27.80 19.36
CA ASN A 357 17.31 28.00 20.64
C ASN A 357 18.82 27.66 20.59
N LEU A 358 19.22 26.73 19.72
CA LEU A 358 20.63 26.39 19.45
C LEU A 358 21.36 27.44 18.58
N LEU A 359 20.63 28.28 17.83
CA LEU A 359 21.16 29.41 17.07
C LEU A 359 21.53 30.65 17.94
N PRO A 360 22.30 31.63 17.40
CA PRO A 360 22.49 32.94 18.04
C PRO A 360 21.16 33.65 18.36
N SER A 361 21.12 34.49 19.40
CA SER A 361 19.91 35.27 19.76
C SER A 361 19.36 36.12 18.60
N LYS A 362 20.24 36.67 17.75
CA LYS A 362 19.89 37.38 16.50
C LYS A 362 19.14 36.54 15.46
N ALA A 363 19.06 35.22 15.62
CA ALA A 363 18.23 34.36 14.78
C ALA A 363 16.74 34.51 15.11
N LYS A 364 16.39 34.66 16.40
CA LYS A 364 14.99 34.72 16.86
C LYS A 364 14.20 35.89 16.28
N THR A 365 14.89 36.97 15.91
CA THR A 365 14.32 38.16 15.26
C THR A 365 14.19 38.04 13.74
N LEU A 366 14.60 36.94 13.12
CA LEU A 366 14.54 36.74 11.66
C LEU A 366 13.32 35.90 11.28
N SER A 367 12.28 36.54 10.75
CA SER A 367 11.07 35.85 10.21
C SER A 367 11.40 34.77 9.17
N THR A 368 12.53 34.89 8.46
CA THR A 368 12.99 33.91 7.47
C THR A 368 13.74 32.70 8.06
N ILE A 369 14.05 32.66 9.37
CA ILE A 369 14.81 31.54 9.94
C ILE A 369 13.98 30.26 10.04
N LYS A 370 12.71 30.35 10.50
CA LYS A 370 11.81 29.18 10.59
C LYS A 370 11.63 28.52 9.22
N LYS A 371 11.39 29.33 8.17
CA LYS A 371 11.37 28.81 6.79
C LYS A 371 12.70 28.16 6.39
N THR A 372 13.84 28.75 6.74
CA THR A 372 15.16 28.18 6.38
C THR A 372 15.42 26.83 7.06
N ILE A 373 14.95 26.65 8.29
CA ILE A 373 15.06 25.36 9.01
C ILE A 373 14.18 24.30 8.33
N ILE A 374 12.94 24.67 7.96
CA ILE A 374 12.04 23.79 7.20
C ILE A 374 12.65 23.45 5.83
N ASP A 375 13.13 24.44 5.08
CA ASP A 375 13.79 24.25 3.78
C ASP A 375 15.00 23.28 3.91
N MET A 376 15.77 23.34 5.01
CA MET A 376 16.93 22.45 5.24
C MET A 376 16.58 21.06 5.78
N SER A 377 15.49 20.91 6.53
CA SER A 377 14.97 19.59 6.95
C SER A 377 14.48 18.72 5.78
N THR A 378 14.36 19.29 4.57
CA THR A 378 14.15 18.50 3.34
C THR A 378 15.42 17.87 2.77
N LYS A 379 16.61 18.15 3.36
CA LYS A 379 17.93 17.79 2.81
C LYS A 379 18.91 17.15 3.81
N TYR A 380 18.85 17.53 5.08
CA TYR A 380 19.81 17.13 6.12
C TYR A 380 19.10 16.49 7.31
N LYS A 381 19.76 15.59 8.06
CA LYS A 381 19.15 14.95 9.24
C LYS A 381 19.02 15.99 10.36
N THR A 382 17.98 15.88 11.18
CA THR A 382 17.65 16.87 12.23
C THR A 382 18.83 17.14 13.19
N GLU A 383 19.63 16.12 13.48
CA GLU A 383 20.81 16.22 14.34
C GLU A 383 21.92 17.08 13.71
N ASP A 384 22.17 16.96 12.41
CA ASP A 384 23.15 17.77 11.67
C ASP A 384 22.74 19.25 11.69
N ILE A 385 21.43 19.51 11.59
CA ILE A 385 20.84 20.85 11.67
C ILE A 385 20.99 21.42 13.10
N LYS A 386 20.83 20.61 14.14
CA LYS A 386 21.09 21.00 15.54
C LYS A 386 22.58 21.28 15.78
N LYS A 387 23.49 20.46 15.24
CA LYS A 387 24.96 20.69 15.29
C LYS A 387 25.38 21.96 14.56
N ALA A 388 24.95 22.16 13.31
CA ALA A 388 25.28 23.36 12.52
C ALA A 388 24.71 24.66 13.12
N ALA A 389 23.53 24.59 13.76
CA ALA A 389 22.98 25.68 14.54
C ALA A 389 23.89 26.05 15.73
N HIS A 390 24.33 25.04 16.50
CA HIS A 390 25.23 25.23 17.63
C HIS A 390 26.61 25.75 17.19
N TYR A 391 27.19 25.24 16.09
CA TYR A 391 28.41 25.76 15.49
C TYR A 391 28.28 27.25 15.11
N THR A 392 27.16 27.64 14.50
CA THR A 392 26.86 29.03 14.13
C THR A 392 26.79 29.96 15.36
N LYS A 393 26.32 29.45 16.51
CA LYS A 393 26.31 30.13 17.81
C LYS A 393 27.72 30.30 18.38
N LEU A 394 28.53 29.24 18.38
CA LEU A 394 29.93 29.29 18.85
C LEU A 394 30.79 30.27 18.04
N LYS A 395 30.62 30.30 16.71
CA LYS A 395 31.37 31.21 15.82
C LYS A 395 30.82 32.66 15.78
N LYS A 396 29.81 33.00 16.59
CA LYS A 396 29.24 34.36 16.76
C LYS A 396 28.91 35.07 15.44
N ALA A 397 28.42 34.33 14.44
CA ALA A 397 28.31 34.81 13.07
C ALA A 397 27.44 36.08 12.93
N THR A 398 27.95 37.10 12.21
CA THR A 398 27.23 38.37 11.99
C THR A 398 26.04 38.21 11.03
N LYS A 399 26.22 37.46 9.93
CA LYS A 399 25.18 37.09 8.97
C LYS A 399 24.62 35.70 9.27
N VAL A 400 23.96 35.55 10.42
CA VAL A 400 23.53 34.27 11.01
C VAL A 400 22.92 33.28 9.99
N ARG A 401 21.88 33.69 9.24
CA ARG A 401 21.19 32.84 8.27
C ARG A 401 22.14 32.28 7.20
N SER A 402 22.96 33.13 6.58
CA SER A 402 23.90 32.72 5.52
C SER A 402 25.05 31.88 6.05
N TYR A 403 25.46 32.08 7.30
CA TYR A 403 26.52 31.28 7.93
C TYR A 403 26.01 29.89 8.34
N PHE A 404 24.78 29.80 8.85
CA PHE A 404 24.10 28.54 9.17
C PHE A 404 23.89 27.66 7.93
N ILE A 405 23.45 28.26 6.82
CA ILE A 405 23.35 27.58 5.52
C ILE A 405 24.71 27.01 5.11
N LYS A 406 25.77 27.83 5.13
CA LYS A 406 27.13 27.37 4.78
C LYS A 406 27.68 26.32 5.73
N ALA A 407 27.32 26.35 7.01
CA ALA A 407 27.73 25.33 7.97
C ALA A 407 27.13 23.95 7.60
N LEU A 408 25.86 23.88 7.18
CA LEU A 408 25.26 22.66 6.65
C LEU A 408 25.85 22.23 5.30
N GLU A 409 26.06 23.17 4.37
CA GLU A 409 26.61 22.89 3.04
C GLU A 409 28.06 22.36 3.06
N ASN A 410 28.78 22.51 4.18
CA ASN A 410 30.21 22.17 4.30
C ASN A 410 30.51 21.31 5.57
N SER A 411 29.50 20.66 6.17
CA SER A 411 29.63 19.85 7.41
C SER A 411 30.34 20.54 8.60
N TRP A 412 30.25 21.87 8.72
CA TRP A 412 30.97 22.59 9.78
C TRP A 412 30.34 22.35 11.15
N GLY A 413 31.09 21.64 12.00
CA GLY A 413 30.67 21.29 13.36
C GLY A 413 30.07 19.90 13.48
N GLU A 414 30.30 19.00 12.51
CA GLU A 414 29.92 17.59 12.59
C GLU A 414 30.50 16.90 13.85
N ASP A 415 31.73 17.27 14.25
CA ASP A 415 32.43 16.78 15.45
C ASP A 415 31.88 17.34 16.79
N ILE A 416 30.87 18.23 16.78
CA ILE A 416 30.39 18.88 18.00
C ILE A 416 29.41 17.97 18.75
N GLU A 417 29.78 17.61 19.99
CA GLU A 417 28.81 17.13 20.98
C GLU A 417 27.80 18.24 21.31
N LEU A 418 26.52 17.95 21.16
CA LEU A 418 25.46 18.81 21.69
C LEU A 418 25.41 18.74 23.22
N PRO A 419 25.08 19.84 23.91
CA PRO A 419 25.01 19.87 25.37
C PRO A 419 23.92 18.92 25.89
N LYS A 420 24.35 17.80 26.48
CA LYS A 420 23.47 16.78 27.08
C LYS A 420 22.61 17.41 28.18
N LYS A 421 21.28 17.27 28.09
CA LYS A 421 20.35 17.71 29.14
C LYS A 421 20.55 16.86 30.39
N GLU A 422 21.13 17.43 31.45
CA GLU A 422 21.26 16.77 32.76
C GLU A 422 19.88 16.50 33.39
N LYS A 423 19.33 15.31 33.13
CA LYS A 423 18.30 14.74 34.01
C LYS A 423 18.97 14.30 35.31
N LYS A 424 18.86 15.11 36.36
CA LYS A 424 19.31 14.71 37.71
C LYS A 424 18.62 13.41 38.11
N LEU A 425 19.44 12.38 38.34
CA LEU A 425 18.99 11.00 38.49
C LEU A 425 18.62 10.72 39.95
N ASN A 426 17.42 11.12 40.36
CA ASN A 426 16.81 10.54 41.56
C ASN A 426 16.38 9.11 41.21
N LEU A 427 17.17 8.12 41.64
CA LEU A 427 16.70 6.74 41.69
C LEU A 427 15.67 6.64 42.82
N ASP A 428 14.40 6.47 42.46
CA ASP A 428 13.44 5.79 43.31
C ASP A 428 12.60 4.85 42.44
N PHE A 429 12.44 3.60 42.87
CA PHE A 429 12.02 2.51 41.99
C PHE A 429 10.51 2.33 42.05
N SER A 430 9.78 3.18 41.33
CA SER A 430 8.31 3.13 41.24
C SER A 430 7.83 2.99 39.80
N LEU A 431 6.92 2.03 39.58
CA LEU A 431 6.31 1.72 38.29
C LEU A 431 5.54 2.93 37.75
N LYS A 432 6.04 3.55 36.67
CA LYS A 432 5.30 4.61 35.98
C LYS A 432 4.15 4.00 35.19
N GLN A 433 2.94 4.30 35.65
CA GLN A 433 1.69 4.08 34.93
C GLN A 433 1.64 4.95 33.67
N GLU A 434 0.83 4.54 32.70
CA GLU A 434 0.51 5.35 31.52
C GLU A 434 -0.30 6.59 31.93
N GLU A 435 0.09 7.78 31.46
CA GLU A 435 -0.62 9.03 31.77
C GLU A 435 -1.93 9.12 30.97
N ASN A 436 -3.02 8.65 31.56
CA ASN A 436 -4.37 8.83 31.04
C ASN A 436 -4.72 10.34 30.95
N ILE A 437 -4.90 10.84 29.74
CA ILE A 437 -5.31 12.22 29.47
C ILE A 437 -6.78 12.41 29.89
N SER A 438 -7.00 13.12 31.00
CA SER A 438 -8.33 13.34 31.60
C SER A 438 -8.93 14.70 31.18
N PHE A 439 -10.02 14.66 30.41
CA PHE A 439 -10.74 15.84 29.90
C PHE A 439 -11.81 16.33 30.90
N LYS A 440 -11.36 16.86 32.04
CA LYS A 440 -12.21 17.15 33.21
C LYS A 440 -13.30 18.19 32.96
N HIS A 441 -13.09 19.14 32.05
CA HIS A 441 -14.10 20.15 31.72
C HIS A 441 -15.14 19.59 30.72
N TYR A 442 -14.72 18.71 29.82
CA TYR A 442 -15.61 17.97 28.93
C TYR A 442 -16.54 17.02 29.70
N GLU A 443 -16.04 16.37 30.76
CA GLU A 443 -16.86 15.56 31.69
C GLU A 443 -17.92 16.37 32.46
N LEU A 444 -17.75 17.69 32.58
CA LEU A 444 -18.75 18.61 33.15
C LEU A 444 -19.71 19.12 32.07
N PHE A 445 -19.21 19.42 30.88
CA PHE A 445 -20.00 19.81 29.70
C PHE A 445 -21.10 18.79 29.35
N ILE A 446 -20.79 17.48 29.37
CA ILE A 446 -21.79 16.41 29.10
C ILE A 446 -22.97 16.44 30.09
N LYS A 447 -22.78 17.01 31.29
CA LYS A 447 -23.81 17.08 32.35
C LYS A 447 -24.69 18.34 32.27
N LEU A 448 -24.45 19.23 31.30
CA LEU A 448 -25.30 20.39 31.01
C LEU A 448 -26.51 19.98 30.17
N SER A 449 -27.52 20.87 30.07
CA SER A 449 -28.67 20.65 29.17
C SER A 449 -28.22 20.57 27.70
N LEU A 450 -29.01 19.90 26.84
CA LEU A 450 -28.71 19.82 25.40
C LEU A 450 -28.70 21.21 24.72
N GLU A 451 -29.48 22.16 25.24
CA GLU A 451 -29.52 23.54 24.76
C GLU A 451 -28.23 24.31 25.14
N ASP A 452 -27.70 24.08 26.34
CA ASP A 452 -26.42 24.62 26.80
C ASP A 452 -25.23 23.97 26.08
N GLN A 453 -25.26 22.66 25.88
CA GLN A 453 -24.24 21.93 25.11
C GLN A 453 -24.16 22.49 23.69
N SER A 454 -25.30 22.61 23.00
CA SER A 454 -25.38 23.22 21.66
C SER A 454 -24.89 24.68 21.66
N SER A 455 -25.27 25.47 22.67
CA SER A 455 -24.84 26.87 22.79
C SER A 455 -23.31 27.01 22.95
N ILE A 456 -22.72 26.19 23.83
CA ILE A 456 -21.27 26.15 24.06
C ILE A 456 -20.53 25.63 22.81
N GLU A 457 -21.01 24.58 22.16
CA GLU A 457 -20.40 24.08 20.92
C GLU A 457 -20.36 25.13 19.80
N ASN A 458 -21.41 25.93 19.66
CA ASN A 458 -21.46 27.03 18.70
C ASN A 458 -20.50 28.19 19.05
N LEU A 459 -20.14 28.36 20.34
CA LEU A 459 -19.11 29.32 20.76
C LEU A 459 -17.69 28.75 20.53
N VAL A 460 -17.45 27.50 20.91
CA VAL A 460 -16.18 26.79 20.69
C VAL A 460 -15.85 26.70 19.19
N TYR A 461 -16.86 26.50 18.34
CA TYR A 461 -16.68 26.51 16.87
C TYR A 461 -16.27 27.88 16.34
N LYS A 462 -16.86 28.97 16.86
CA LYS A 462 -16.51 30.35 16.46
C LYS A 462 -15.09 30.72 16.90
N ASP A 463 -14.71 30.40 18.14
CA ASP A 463 -13.34 30.57 18.65
C ASP A 463 -12.33 29.77 17.81
N TYR A 464 -12.62 28.49 17.52
CA TYR A 464 -11.79 27.67 16.65
C TYR A 464 -11.60 28.25 15.24
N ILE A 465 -12.68 28.72 14.59
CA ILE A 465 -12.58 29.37 13.27
C ILE A 465 -11.84 30.72 13.36
N GLN A 466 -11.99 31.47 14.45
CA GLN A 466 -11.25 32.72 14.68
C GLN A 466 -9.74 32.46 14.88
N GLN A 467 -9.36 31.42 15.64
CA GLN A 467 -7.98 30.95 15.75
C GLN A 467 -7.42 30.46 14.40
N CYS A 468 -8.27 29.91 13.52
CA CYS A 468 -7.93 29.59 12.13
C CYS A 468 -7.93 30.80 11.17
N GLY A 469 -7.97 32.04 11.69
CA GLY A 469 -7.90 33.27 10.88
C GLY A 469 -9.23 33.68 10.20
N GLY A 470 -10.36 33.13 10.63
CA GLY A 470 -11.70 33.51 10.18
C GLY A 470 -12.24 32.77 8.95
N PHE A 471 -11.50 31.82 8.39
CA PHE A 471 -11.90 31.10 7.16
C PHE A 471 -12.61 29.77 7.47
N GLU A 472 -13.94 29.74 7.38
CA GLU A 472 -14.70 28.47 7.40
C GLU A 472 -14.64 27.79 6.03
N THR A 473 -13.94 26.65 5.96
CA THR A 473 -14.04 25.72 4.81
C THR A 473 -14.41 24.31 5.27
N SER A 474 -14.76 23.44 4.33
CA SER A 474 -15.12 22.04 4.59
C SER A 474 -13.99 21.20 5.23
N ILE A 475 -12.74 21.69 5.21
CA ILE A 475 -11.60 21.06 5.88
C ILE A 475 -11.60 21.43 7.37
N GLN A 476 -11.68 22.71 7.74
CA GLN A 476 -11.78 23.18 9.12
C GLN A 476 -12.99 22.56 9.83
N LYS A 477 -14.14 22.47 9.15
CA LYS A 477 -15.36 21.86 9.71
C LYS A 477 -15.20 20.36 10.02
N LYS A 478 -14.40 19.63 9.23
CA LYS A 478 -14.04 18.24 9.52
C LYS A 478 -13.03 18.14 10.66
N ALA A 479 -11.99 18.99 10.64
CA ALA A 479 -10.96 19.01 11.68
C ALA A 479 -11.55 19.34 13.07
N PHE A 480 -12.49 20.28 13.15
CA PHE A 480 -13.25 20.57 14.37
C PHE A 480 -13.98 19.32 14.89
N ASN A 481 -14.71 18.61 14.03
CA ASN A 481 -15.45 17.41 14.44
C ASN A 481 -14.54 16.27 14.93
N PHE A 482 -13.31 16.16 14.41
CA PHE A 482 -12.32 15.21 14.92
C PHE A 482 -11.65 15.66 16.23
N GLY A 483 -11.41 16.97 16.41
CA GLY A 483 -10.79 17.53 17.62
C GLY A 483 -11.76 17.90 18.74
N LYS A 484 -13.07 17.73 18.52
CA LYS A 484 -14.17 18.38 19.26
C LYS A 484 -14.02 18.31 20.79
N THR A 485 -13.77 17.12 21.33
CA THR A 485 -13.58 16.88 22.77
C THR A 485 -12.45 17.72 23.37
N SER A 486 -11.26 17.73 22.76
CA SER A 486 -10.13 18.51 23.28
C SER A 486 -10.31 20.02 23.06
N LEU A 487 -11.03 20.42 22.01
CA LEU A 487 -11.34 21.83 21.75
C LEU A 487 -12.34 22.38 22.79
N ILE A 488 -13.40 21.63 23.12
CA ILE A 488 -14.36 22.00 24.16
C ILE A 488 -13.69 22.03 25.53
N ASP A 489 -12.88 21.04 25.87
CA ASP A 489 -12.17 20.98 27.15
C ASP A 489 -11.24 22.19 27.36
N LYS A 490 -10.43 22.53 26.35
CA LYS A 490 -9.54 23.71 26.35
C LYS A 490 -10.27 25.06 26.28
N PHE A 491 -11.47 25.10 25.71
CA PHE A 491 -12.29 26.31 25.71
C PHE A 491 -12.87 26.56 27.10
N LEU A 492 -13.37 25.52 27.77
CA LEU A 492 -13.97 25.62 29.10
C LEU A 492 -12.93 25.76 30.22
N GLU A 493 -11.72 25.22 30.03
CA GLU A 493 -10.55 25.52 30.88
C GLU A 493 -10.23 27.03 30.92
N LYS A 494 -10.39 27.72 29.78
CA LYS A 494 -10.15 29.17 29.64
C LYS A 494 -11.34 30.04 30.03
N ASN A 495 -12.56 29.51 29.92
CA ASN A 495 -13.82 30.24 30.12
C ASN A 495 -14.73 29.44 31.09
N PRO A 496 -14.31 29.21 32.36
CA PRO A 496 -15.04 28.36 33.30
C PRO A 496 -16.40 28.91 33.71
N GLU A 497 -16.69 30.19 33.46
CA GLU A 497 -17.99 30.82 33.72
C GLU A 497 -19.15 30.16 32.97
N PHE A 498 -18.91 29.50 31.83
CA PHE A 498 -19.91 28.70 31.12
C PHE A 498 -20.29 27.41 31.86
N LEU A 499 -19.48 26.94 32.82
CA LEU A 499 -19.80 25.83 33.72
C LEU A 499 -20.42 26.31 35.06
N ILE A 500 -20.20 27.57 35.44
CA ILE A 500 -20.62 28.12 36.74
C ILE A 500 -22.06 28.66 36.71
N LYS A 501 -22.61 28.99 35.52
CA LYS A 501 -23.98 29.50 35.37
C LYS A 501 -24.99 28.46 34.85
N LYS A 502 -25.23 27.40 35.64
CA LYS A 502 -26.54 26.72 35.80
C LYS A 502 -26.44 25.67 36.91
N GLU A 503 -27.52 25.49 37.67
CA GLU A 503 -27.58 24.37 38.62
C GLU A 503 -27.62 23.03 37.86
N PRO A 504 -26.97 21.97 38.36
CA PRO A 504 -27.03 20.65 37.73
C PRO A 504 -28.45 20.12 37.81
N VAL A 505 -29.09 19.93 36.65
CA VAL A 505 -30.41 19.30 36.56
C VAL A 505 -30.31 17.90 37.14
N LYS A 506 -31.05 17.64 38.23
CA LYS A 506 -31.17 16.29 38.81
C LYS A 506 -31.69 15.34 37.72
N PRO A 507 -31.17 14.11 37.60
CA PRO A 507 -31.65 13.18 36.59
C PRO A 507 -33.15 12.96 36.78
N GLU A 508 -33.94 13.36 35.79
CA GLU A 508 -35.37 13.07 35.78
C GLU A 508 -35.55 11.56 35.75
N LYS A 509 -36.47 11.06 36.59
CA LYS A 509 -36.82 9.65 36.59
C LYS A 509 -37.48 9.30 35.26
N ILE A 510 -37.28 8.06 34.80
CA ILE A 510 -38.05 7.49 33.70
C ILE A 510 -39.53 7.52 34.11
N ASP A 511 -40.34 8.38 33.49
CA ASP A 511 -41.74 8.57 33.87
C ASP A 511 -42.65 7.46 33.28
N GLU A 512 -43.73 7.16 33.98
CA GLU A 512 -44.39 5.85 33.96
C GLU A 512 -45.42 5.69 32.81
N LYS A 513 -44.97 5.55 31.56
CA LYS A 513 -45.83 5.00 30.46
C LYS A 513 -45.10 4.31 29.30
N ASN A 514 -44.49 3.15 29.61
CA ASN A 514 -44.32 1.97 28.74
C ASN A 514 -44.49 2.15 27.21
N ARG A 515 -43.38 2.42 26.49
CA ARG A 515 -43.00 1.79 25.20
C ARG A 515 -41.71 2.38 24.63
N THR A 516 -40.64 1.57 24.58
CA THR A 516 -39.42 1.95 23.85
C THR A 516 -39.67 1.88 22.35
N THR A 517 -39.82 3.04 21.70
CA THR A 517 -40.02 3.16 20.24
C THR A 517 -38.75 3.56 19.48
N ASN A 518 -37.68 3.95 20.19
CA ASN A 518 -36.41 4.34 19.61
C ASN A 518 -35.43 3.15 19.61
N LEU A 519 -35.09 2.66 18.42
CA LEU A 519 -34.20 1.51 18.22
C LEU A 519 -32.74 1.82 18.62
N THR A 520 -32.31 3.07 18.52
CA THR A 520 -30.96 3.52 18.85
C THR A 520 -30.73 3.43 20.36
N LEU A 521 -31.63 4.04 21.16
CA LEU A 521 -31.58 3.99 22.63
C LEU A 521 -31.69 2.56 23.16
N LEU A 522 -32.55 1.71 22.57
CA LEU A 522 -32.62 0.29 22.93
C LEU A 522 -31.28 -0.42 22.69
N LYS A 523 -30.67 -0.20 21.53
CA LYS A 523 -29.39 -0.83 21.16
C LYS A 523 -28.25 -0.35 22.06
N GLU A 524 -28.24 0.93 22.43
CA GLU A 524 -27.24 1.52 23.32
C GLU A 524 -27.33 0.89 24.72
N TYR A 525 -28.51 0.91 25.34
CA TYR A 525 -28.78 0.26 26.64
C TYR A 525 -28.38 -1.23 26.64
N VAL A 526 -28.83 -1.98 25.63
CA VAL A 526 -28.54 -3.42 25.52
C VAL A 526 -27.04 -3.68 25.33
N TYR A 527 -26.33 -2.84 24.56
CA TYR A 527 -24.89 -3.04 24.32
C TYR A 527 -24.05 -2.66 25.54
N GLU A 528 -24.37 -1.56 26.23
CA GLU A 528 -23.71 -1.12 27.45
C GLU A 528 -23.87 -2.15 28.59
N TYR A 529 -25.08 -2.70 28.76
CA TYR A 529 -25.35 -3.79 29.70
C TYR A 529 -24.51 -5.04 29.38
N ILE A 530 -24.50 -5.47 28.09
CA ILE A 530 -23.75 -6.65 27.66
C ILE A 530 -22.24 -6.44 27.82
N ASP A 531 -21.69 -5.27 27.49
CA ASP A 531 -20.25 -4.99 27.64
C ASP A 531 -19.84 -4.96 29.12
N THR A 532 -20.66 -4.36 29.97
CA THR A 532 -20.45 -4.35 31.44
C THR A 532 -20.37 -5.77 32.00
N TYR A 533 -21.31 -6.65 31.63
CA TYR A 533 -21.30 -8.05 32.08
C TYR A 533 -20.18 -8.89 31.43
N ALA A 534 -19.83 -8.62 30.16
CA ALA A 534 -18.77 -9.33 29.47
C ALA A 534 -17.38 -9.01 30.04
N PHE A 535 -17.16 -7.76 30.48
CA PHE A 535 -15.98 -7.35 31.22
C PHE A 535 -15.88 -8.07 32.57
N MET A 536 -16.98 -8.13 33.34
CA MET A 536 -17.03 -8.82 34.64
C MET A 536 -16.90 -10.36 34.55
N LEU A 537 -17.07 -10.96 33.37
CA LEU A 537 -17.06 -12.41 33.15
C LEU A 537 -15.94 -12.88 32.19
N GLU A 538 -15.00 -12.00 31.84
CA GLU A 538 -13.86 -12.27 30.94
C GLU A 538 -14.26 -12.92 29.59
N ILE A 539 -15.42 -12.54 29.03
CA ILE A 539 -15.96 -13.19 27.82
C ILE A 539 -15.15 -12.79 26.58
N PRO A 540 -14.65 -13.75 25.76
CA PRO A 540 -13.88 -13.45 24.56
C PRO A 540 -14.63 -12.57 23.55
N GLN A 541 -13.93 -11.64 22.91
CA GLN A 541 -14.50 -10.63 22.00
C GLN A 541 -15.25 -11.22 20.79
N ASP A 542 -14.78 -12.34 20.23
CA ASP A 542 -15.47 -13.00 19.11
C ASP A 542 -16.83 -13.59 19.55
N THR A 543 -16.90 -14.18 20.76
CA THR A 543 -18.16 -14.65 21.36
C THR A 543 -19.09 -13.50 21.75
N LEU A 544 -18.54 -12.39 22.27
CA LEU A 544 -19.29 -11.18 22.64
C LEU A 544 -20.05 -10.59 21.44
N LYS A 545 -19.41 -10.55 20.27
CA LYS A 545 -20.02 -10.07 19.02
C LYS A 545 -21.19 -10.95 18.55
N GLY A 546 -21.11 -12.27 18.74
CA GLY A 546 -22.21 -13.19 18.47
C GLY A 546 -23.38 -13.00 19.44
N LEU A 547 -23.07 -12.90 20.73
CA LEU A 547 -24.06 -12.73 21.80
C LEU A 547 -24.90 -11.45 21.63
N LYS A 548 -24.27 -10.32 21.29
CA LYS A 548 -24.97 -9.06 20.99
C LYS A 548 -25.96 -9.18 19.82
N ILE A 549 -25.63 -9.97 18.80
CA ILE A 549 -26.52 -10.18 17.64
C ILE A 549 -27.72 -11.04 18.03
N ASP A 550 -27.50 -12.16 18.72
CA ASP A 550 -28.57 -13.06 19.17
C ASP A 550 -29.56 -12.36 20.13
N ILE A 551 -29.05 -11.62 21.12
CA ILE A 551 -29.90 -10.85 22.05
C ILE A 551 -30.69 -9.77 21.31
N MET A 552 -30.07 -9.01 20.40
CA MET A 552 -30.81 -8.03 19.60
C MET A 552 -31.87 -8.69 18.70
N LEU A 553 -31.62 -9.86 18.12
CA LEU A 553 -32.61 -10.58 17.32
C LEU A 553 -33.83 -11.02 18.16
N LYS A 554 -33.60 -11.54 19.37
CA LYS A 554 -34.66 -11.86 20.34
C LYS A 554 -35.50 -10.63 20.68
N LEU A 555 -34.86 -9.51 21.01
CA LEU A 555 -35.54 -8.26 21.37
C LEU A 555 -36.26 -7.59 20.18
N THR A 556 -35.73 -7.70 18.96
CA THR A 556 -36.28 -7.07 17.75
C THR A 556 -37.74 -7.46 17.50
N LYS A 557 -38.13 -8.71 17.75
CA LYS A 557 -39.52 -9.17 17.53
C LYS A 557 -40.51 -8.45 18.46
N SER A 558 -40.16 -8.31 19.74
CA SER A 558 -41.00 -7.62 20.74
C SER A 558 -40.94 -6.09 20.60
N PHE A 559 -39.81 -5.54 20.12
CA PHE A 559 -39.67 -4.13 19.76
C PHE A 559 -40.59 -3.75 18.59
N MET A 560 -40.56 -4.50 17.48
CA MET A 560 -41.39 -4.25 16.30
C MET A 560 -42.89 -4.33 16.62
N ASN A 561 -43.29 -5.24 17.51
CA ASN A 561 -44.66 -5.37 17.99
C ASN A 561 -45.06 -4.31 19.03
N LYS A 562 -44.13 -3.45 19.48
CA LYS A 562 -44.31 -2.47 20.56
C LYS A 562 -44.83 -3.11 21.86
N THR A 563 -44.34 -4.31 22.19
CA THR A 563 -44.65 -5.03 23.44
C THR A 563 -43.45 -5.11 24.39
N LEU A 564 -42.36 -4.41 24.08
CA LEU A 564 -41.12 -4.43 24.84
C LEU A 564 -41.21 -3.53 26.09
N THR A 565 -41.07 -4.13 27.27
CA THR A 565 -40.89 -3.46 28.57
C THR A 565 -39.44 -3.63 29.07
N ILE A 566 -38.99 -2.81 30.02
CA ILE A 566 -37.64 -2.91 30.60
C ILE A 566 -37.43 -4.28 31.25
N GLU A 567 -38.40 -4.75 32.04
CA GLU A 567 -38.40 -6.09 32.65
C GLU A 567 -38.20 -7.21 31.61
N SER A 568 -38.86 -7.12 30.44
CA SER A 568 -38.70 -8.11 29.37
C SER A 568 -37.32 -8.05 28.69
N ILE A 569 -36.66 -6.90 28.69
CA ILE A 569 -35.27 -6.75 28.20
C ILE A 569 -34.32 -7.42 29.20
N ASP A 570 -34.50 -7.14 30.50
CA ASP A 570 -33.66 -7.65 31.58
C ASP A 570 -33.79 -9.16 31.77
N GLU A 571 -34.98 -9.75 31.58
CA GLU A 571 -35.15 -11.22 31.54
C GLU A 571 -34.41 -11.86 30.36
N ILE A 572 -34.48 -11.26 29.16
CA ILE A 572 -33.83 -11.78 27.95
C ILE A 572 -32.30 -11.64 28.05
N LEU A 573 -31.81 -10.55 28.64
CA LEU A 573 -30.40 -10.36 28.99
C LEU A 573 -29.93 -11.42 30.01
N ASN A 574 -30.61 -11.52 31.16
CA ASN A 574 -30.19 -12.42 32.24
C ASN A 574 -30.29 -13.90 31.88
N SER A 575 -31.27 -14.30 31.07
CA SER A 575 -31.38 -15.67 30.54
C SER A 575 -30.30 -15.98 29.51
N SER A 576 -29.97 -15.05 28.62
CA SER A 576 -28.93 -15.25 27.59
C SER A 576 -27.49 -15.14 28.16
N LEU A 577 -27.30 -14.44 29.28
CA LEU A 577 -26.03 -14.39 30.02
C LEU A 577 -25.86 -15.56 31.01
N LYS A 578 -26.95 -16.18 31.48
CA LYS A 578 -26.89 -17.34 32.40
C LYS A 578 -26.10 -18.53 31.84
N SER A 579 -26.12 -18.76 30.53
CA SER A 579 -25.34 -19.83 29.87
C SER A 579 -23.82 -19.59 29.85
N TYR A 580 -23.36 -18.41 30.27
CA TYR A 580 -21.93 -18.04 30.35
C TYR A 580 -21.44 -17.84 31.79
N LYS A 581 -22.30 -18.00 32.80
CA LYS A 581 -21.87 -18.09 34.19
C LYS A 581 -21.27 -19.48 34.43
N LYS A 582 -20.02 -19.54 34.87
CA LYS A 582 -19.44 -20.77 35.44
C LYS A 582 -20.27 -21.19 36.67
N PRO A 583 -20.44 -22.51 36.92
CA PRO A 583 -20.89 -23.00 38.21
C PRO A 583 -19.84 -22.75 39.31
#